data_AF-A0A919ABM0-F1
#
_entry.id   AF-A0A919ABM0-F1
#
_cell.length_a   1.000
_cell.length_b   1.000
_cell.length_c   1.000
_cell.angle_alpha   90.00
_cell.angle_beta   90.00
_cell.angle_gamma   90.00
#
_symmetry.space_group_name_H-M   'P 1'
#
loop_
_entity.id
_entity.type
_entity.pdbx_description
1 polymer ?
#
loop_
_entity_poly.entity_id
_entity_poly.type
_entity_poly.pdbx_seq_one_letter_code
_entity_poly.pdbx_strand_id
1 'polypeptide(L)'
;MLWPVVGETAMSAAGVLGSVSQQRYEAIVAEVREVVAQQSKGQFRIGDCALEVEPIRSRGGDTGDAQFTVRQSLMGLAEDIGVPFSTVKHARWTASRWPKEYREPVVSWTVHRILGGIEDGQERLAAIRTPPAGRGR
;
A
#
# COMPACT_ATOMS: atom_id res chain seq x y z
N MET A 1 38.00 8.29 -17.01
CA MET A 1 37.18 7.54 -16.06
C MET A 1 35.74 8.00 -16.27
N LEU A 2 35.00 7.29 -17.11
CA LEU A 2 33.63 7.61 -17.54
C LEU A 2 32.79 6.37 -17.25
N TRP A 3 31.76 6.54 -16.43
CA TRP A 3 30.78 5.49 -16.11
C TRP A 3 29.90 5.27 -17.34
N PRO A 4 29.62 4.03 -17.78
CA PRO A 4 28.66 3.83 -18.86
C PRO A 4 27.24 4.02 -18.32
N VAL A 5 26.47 4.82 -19.06
CA VAL A 5 25.02 4.97 -18.92
C VAL A 5 24.39 3.59 -19.13
N VAL A 6 23.77 3.03 -18.09
CA VAL A 6 22.98 1.81 -18.19
C VAL A 6 21.64 2.20 -18.80
N GLY A 7 21.52 2.04 -20.11
CA GLY A 7 20.33 2.49 -20.82
C GLY A 7 20.15 1.88 -22.20
N GLU A 8 20.65 0.67 -22.44
CA GLU A 8 20.33 -0.04 -23.69
C GLU A 8 20.44 -1.55 -23.48
N THR A 9 19.47 -2.13 -22.79
CA THR A 9 19.25 -3.58 -22.88
C THR A 9 18.39 -3.84 -24.11
N ALA A 10 19.09 -4.19 -25.17
CA ALA A 10 18.64 -4.83 -26.40
C ALA A 10 17.17 -5.30 -26.39
N MET A 11 16.35 -4.62 -27.20
CA MET A 11 15.35 -5.32 -27.99
C MET A 11 16.09 -6.30 -28.90
N SER A 12 16.06 -7.61 -28.60
CA SER A 12 16.29 -8.61 -29.66
C SER A 12 15.77 -10.01 -29.30
N ALA A 13 15.15 -10.61 -30.34
CA ALA A 13 14.76 -12.01 -30.53
C ALA A 13 13.54 -12.53 -29.75
N ALA A 14 12.38 -12.49 -30.42
CA ALA A 14 11.22 -13.38 -30.25
C ALA A 14 10.82 -13.76 -28.82
N GLY A 15 10.12 -12.84 -28.14
CA GLY A 15 9.05 -13.21 -27.20
C GLY A 15 9.47 -13.91 -25.91
N VAL A 16 10.62 -13.60 -25.32
CA VAL A 16 11.00 -14.09 -23.98
C VAL A 16 11.31 -12.90 -23.07
N LEU A 17 10.68 -12.84 -21.89
CA LEU A 17 10.99 -11.92 -20.80
C LEU A 17 11.67 -12.70 -19.68
N GLY A 18 12.97 -12.45 -19.46
CA GLY A 18 13.77 -13.26 -18.53
C GLY A 18 13.88 -14.70 -19.01
N SER A 19 13.36 -15.65 -18.23
CA SER A 19 13.39 -17.09 -18.53
C SER A 19 12.06 -17.64 -19.07
N VAL A 20 11.06 -16.79 -19.33
CA VAL A 20 9.71 -17.23 -19.74
C VAL A 20 9.28 -16.56 -21.03
N SER A 21 8.42 -17.22 -21.81
CA SER A 21 7.81 -16.61 -22.98
C SER A 21 6.94 -15.40 -22.61
N GLN A 22 6.69 -14.51 -23.57
CA GLN A 22 5.81 -13.35 -23.40
C GLN A 22 4.42 -13.75 -22.89
N GLN A 23 3.82 -14.78 -23.49
CA GLN A 23 2.53 -15.32 -23.08
C GLN A 23 2.58 -15.84 -21.64
N ARG A 24 3.66 -16.52 -21.22
CA ARG A 24 3.78 -16.99 -19.84
C ARG A 24 4.01 -15.83 -18.88
N TYR A 25 4.76 -14.82 -19.27
CA TYR A 25 4.92 -13.60 -18.46
C TYR A 25 3.58 -12.91 -18.22
N GLU A 26 2.75 -12.74 -19.24
CA GLU A 26 1.40 -12.17 -19.11
C GLU A 26 0.52 -12.98 -18.15
N ALA A 27 0.57 -14.31 -18.23
CA ALA A 27 -0.12 -15.18 -17.29
C ALA A 27 0.39 -15.01 -15.84
N ILE A 28 1.71 -14.95 -15.64
CA ILE A 28 2.32 -14.70 -14.33
C ILE A 28 1.89 -13.32 -13.79
N VAL A 29 1.86 -12.29 -14.64
CA VAL A 29 1.41 -10.96 -14.24
C VAL A 29 -0.03 -11.01 -13.77
N ALA A 30 -0.92 -11.71 -14.48
CA ALA A 30 -2.30 -11.89 -14.04
C ALA A 30 -2.39 -12.63 -12.69
N GLU A 31 -1.67 -13.73 -12.53
CA GLU A 31 -1.60 -14.52 -11.29
C GLU A 31 -1.12 -13.64 -10.10
N VAL A 32 -0.01 -12.93 -10.27
CA VAL A 32 0.59 -12.10 -9.21
C VAL A 32 -0.26 -10.85 -8.92
N ARG A 33 -0.94 -10.28 -9.91
CA ARG A 33 -1.88 -9.16 -9.69
C ARG A 33 -3.02 -9.55 -8.74
N GLU A 34 -3.54 -10.78 -8.86
CA GLU A 34 -4.56 -11.28 -7.92
C GLU A 34 -3.98 -11.42 -6.50
N VAL A 35 -2.77 -11.97 -6.36
CA VAL A 35 -2.10 -12.06 -5.05
C VAL A 35 -1.91 -10.66 -4.43
N VAL A 36 -1.49 -9.67 -5.22
CA VAL A 36 -1.33 -8.28 -4.77
C VAL A 36 -2.68 -7.67 -4.36
N ALA A 37 -3.77 -7.97 -5.07
CA ALA A 37 -5.10 -7.51 -4.71
C ALA A 37 -5.55 -8.09 -3.36
N GLN A 38 -5.33 -9.38 -3.12
CA GLN A 38 -5.65 -10.04 -1.85
C GLN A 38 -4.82 -9.50 -0.68
N GLN A 39 -3.52 -9.30 -0.88
CA GLN A 39 -2.66 -8.66 0.11
C GLN A 39 -3.15 -7.24 0.45
N SER A 40 -3.57 -6.48 -0.57
CA SER A 40 -4.07 -5.13 -0.38
C SER A 40 -5.37 -5.11 0.44
N LYS A 41 -6.30 -6.03 0.16
CA LYS A 41 -7.53 -6.21 0.96
C LYS A 41 -7.20 -6.57 2.41
N GLY A 42 -6.26 -7.49 2.64
CA GLY A 42 -5.81 -7.87 3.98
C GLY A 42 -5.23 -6.70 4.76
N GLN A 43 -4.34 -5.92 4.15
CA GLN A 43 -3.74 -4.73 4.78
C GLN A 43 -4.78 -3.67 5.13
N PHE A 44 -5.75 -3.42 4.25
CA PHE A 44 -6.86 -2.53 4.56
C PHE A 44 -7.74 -3.05 5.69
N ARG A 45 -8.00 -4.36 5.76
CA ARG A 45 -8.76 -4.96 6.86
C ARG A 45 -8.05 -4.80 8.20
N ILE A 46 -6.73 -5.05 8.25
CA ILE A 46 -5.92 -4.79 9.45
C ILE A 46 -6.03 -3.33 9.85
N GLY A 47 -5.93 -2.40 8.88
CA GLY A 47 -6.05 -0.98 9.12
C GLY A 47 -7.42 -0.55 9.65
N ASP A 48 -8.50 -1.10 9.09
CA ASP A 48 -9.87 -0.85 9.54
C ASP A 48 -10.08 -1.32 10.98
N CYS A 49 -9.65 -2.54 11.31
CA CYS A 49 -9.71 -3.06 12.69
C CYS A 49 -8.85 -2.21 13.64
N ALA A 50 -7.66 -1.78 13.20
CA ALA A 50 -6.79 -0.94 14.01
C ALA A 50 -7.37 0.46 14.25
N LEU A 51 -8.18 0.99 13.34
CA LEU A 51 -8.93 2.25 13.54
C LEU A 51 -10.10 2.08 14.50
N GLU A 52 -10.76 0.93 14.47
CA GLU A 52 -11.81 0.57 15.42
C GLU A 52 -11.25 0.43 16.84
N VAL A 53 -10.08 -0.22 16.98
CA VAL A 53 -9.36 -0.35 18.27
C VAL A 53 -8.86 1.00 18.78
N GLU A 54 -8.27 1.82 17.90
CA GLU A 54 -7.67 3.08 18.31
C GLU A 54 -7.72 4.12 17.17
N PRO A 55 -8.71 5.03 17.17
CA PRO A 55 -8.86 6.07 16.17
C PRO A 55 -7.63 6.99 16.03
N ILE A 56 -7.51 7.69 14.90
CA ILE A 56 -6.47 8.71 14.75
C ILE A 56 -6.82 9.91 15.65
N ARG A 57 -5.98 10.17 16.64
CA ARG A 57 -6.06 11.35 17.50
C ARG A 57 -5.32 12.53 16.87
N SER A 58 -5.86 13.74 17.03
CA SER A 58 -5.15 14.98 16.69
C SER A 58 -3.84 15.08 17.47
N ARG A 59 -2.77 15.58 16.84
CA ARG A 59 -1.49 15.84 17.55
C ARG A 59 -1.74 16.84 18.68
N GLY A 60 -1.45 16.45 19.91
CA GLY A 60 -1.67 17.26 21.11
C GLY A 60 -3.05 17.12 21.76
N GLY A 61 -3.89 16.18 21.30
CA GLY A 61 -5.14 15.86 21.97
C GLY A 61 -4.91 15.27 23.37
N ASP A 62 -5.73 15.72 24.32
CA ASP A 62 -5.73 15.26 25.70
C ASP A 62 -5.85 13.72 25.76
N THR A 63 -5.02 13.07 26.56
CA THR A 63 -5.15 11.63 26.82
C THR A 63 -6.40 11.31 27.61
N GLY A 64 -7.01 12.30 28.27
CA GLY A 64 -8.18 12.12 29.15
C GLY A 64 -7.98 10.95 30.12
N ASP A 65 -9.07 10.24 30.42
CA ASP A 65 -9.10 9.01 31.22
C ASP A 65 -8.77 7.74 30.39
N ALA A 66 -8.05 7.86 29.26
CA ALA A 66 -7.76 6.69 28.43
C ALA A 66 -6.90 5.68 29.20
N GLN A 67 -7.47 4.50 29.45
CA GLN A 67 -6.80 3.41 30.17
C GLN A 67 -5.53 2.91 29.48
N PHE A 68 -5.44 3.08 28.15
CA PHE A 68 -4.30 2.69 27.34
C PHE A 68 -3.81 3.83 26.46
N THR A 69 -2.48 3.91 26.31
CA THR A 69 -1.87 4.72 25.27
C THR A 69 -2.14 4.13 23.89
N VAL A 70 -2.16 4.98 22.86
CA VAL A 70 -2.26 4.57 21.45
C VAL A 70 -1.28 3.44 21.09
N ARG A 71 -0.06 3.48 21.65
CA ARG A 71 0.95 2.45 21.41
C ARG A 71 0.58 1.12 22.05
N GLN A 72 0.08 1.13 23.28
CA GLN A 72 -0.30 -0.10 24.00
C GLN A 72 -1.47 -0.81 23.30
N SER A 73 -2.54 -0.09 22.96
CA SER A 73 -3.70 -0.68 22.27
C SER A 73 -3.29 -1.35 20.95
N LEU A 74 -2.43 -0.70 20.17
CA LEU A 74 -1.94 -1.25 18.91
C LEU A 74 -0.90 -2.36 19.07
N MET A 75 -0.12 -2.36 20.16
CA MET A 75 0.83 -3.43 20.43
C MET A 75 0.10 -4.73 20.77
N GLY A 76 -0.94 -4.67 21.62
CA GLY A 76 -1.78 -5.84 21.92
C GLY A 76 -2.37 -6.43 20.65
N LEU A 77 -2.96 -5.60 19.78
CA LEU A 77 -3.46 -6.07 18.49
C LEU A 77 -2.37 -6.72 17.63
N ALA A 78 -1.17 -6.14 17.58
CA ALA A 78 -0.06 -6.66 16.77
C ALA A 78 0.43 -8.03 17.27
N GLU A 79 0.54 -8.18 18.59
CA GLU A 79 0.92 -9.42 19.26
C GLU A 79 -0.13 -10.52 19.01
N ASP A 80 -1.42 -10.21 19.17
CA ASP A 80 -2.51 -11.17 19.01
C ASP A 80 -2.66 -11.71 17.57
N ILE A 81 -2.37 -10.88 16.56
CA ILE A 81 -2.45 -11.30 15.14
C ILE A 81 -1.10 -11.74 14.57
N GLY A 82 -0.02 -11.71 15.35
CA GLY A 82 1.30 -12.18 14.95
C GLY A 82 1.98 -11.34 13.86
N VAL A 83 1.82 -10.02 13.87
CA VAL A 83 2.49 -9.12 12.91
C VAL A 83 3.30 -8.03 13.61
N PRO A 84 4.30 -7.43 12.95
CA PRO A 84 5.02 -6.30 13.53
C PRO A 84 4.10 -5.13 13.87
N PHE A 85 4.35 -4.45 14.99
CA PHE A 85 3.68 -3.21 15.37
C PHE A 85 3.68 -2.16 14.25
N SER A 86 4.76 -2.07 13.47
CA SER A 86 4.87 -1.18 12.32
C SER A 86 3.83 -1.49 11.24
N THR A 87 3.50 -2.76 11.01
CA THR A 87 2.44 -3.18 10.09
C THR A 87 1.09 -2.63 10.52
N VAL A 88 0.70 -2.85 11.78
CA VAL A 88 -0.56 -2.33 12.33
C VAL A 88 -0.59 -0.80 12.27
N LYS A 89 0.50 -0.13 12.67
CA LYS A 89 0.61 1.34 12.64
C LYS A 89 0.44 1.90 11.23
N HIS A 90 1.12 1.31 10.24
CA HIS A 90 1.03 1.77 8.85
C HIS A 90 -0.33 1.46 8.23
N ALA A 91 -0.85 0.26 8.44
CA ALA A 91 -2.18 -0.14 7.97
C ALA A 91 -3.25 0.80 8.51
N ARG A 92 -3.22 1.10 9.81
CA ARG A 92 -4.14 2.05 10.45
C ARG A 92 -4.07 3.44 9.83
N TRP A 93 -2.85 3.97 9.71
CA TRP A 93 -2.67 5.30 9.14
C TRP A 93 -3.15 5.34 7.68
N THR A 94 -2.78 4.34 6.86
CA THR A 94 -3.25 4.26 5.47
C THR A 94 -4.78 4.14 5.38
N ALA A 95 -5.42 3.29 6.19
CA ALA A 95 -6.87 3.18 6.21
C ALA A 95 -7.55 4.51 6.58
N SER A 96 -6.96 5.32 7.46
CA SER A 96 -7.52 6.63 7.82
C SER A 96 -7.47 7.65 6.68
N ARG A 97 -6.51 7.50 5.77
CA ARG A 97 -6.37 8.37 4.58
C ARG A 97 -7.25 7.93 3.41
N TRP A 98 -7.70 6.67 3.43
CA TRP A 98 -8.50 6.04 2.38
C TRP A 98 -9.72 5.31 2.97
N PRO A 99 -10.81 6.05 3.26
CA PRO A 99 -12.13 5.45 3.52
C PRO A 99 -12.52 4.45 2.43
N LYS A 100 -13.38 3.48 2.76
CA LYS A 100 -13.67 2.31 1.91
C LYS A 100 -14.10 2.69 0.49
N GLU A 101 -14.87 3.75 0.36
CA GLU A 101 -15.40 4.32 -0.88
C GLU A 101 -14.33 4.97 -1.78
N TYR A 102 -13.16 5.28 -1.24
CA TYR A 102 -12.06 5.91 -1.98
C TYR A 102 -10.90 4.95 -2.28
N ARG A 103 -11.04 3.66 -1.95
CA ARG A 103 -10.03 2.64 -2.23
C ARG A 103 -10.20 2.15 -3.66
N GLU A 104 -9.12 2.21 -4.43
CA GLU A 104 -9.12 1.74 -5.81
C GLU A 104 -8.66 0.26 -5.85
N PRO A 105 -9.53 -0.70 -6.23
CA PRO A 105 -9.26 -2.14 -6.09
C PRO A 105 -8.09 -2.63 -6.95
N VAL A 106 -7.81 -1.93 -8.05
CA VAL A 106 -6.71 -2.22 -8.98
C VAL A 106 -5.38 -1.56 -8.58
N VAL A 107 -5.37 -0.78 -7.50
CA VAL A 107 -4.19 -0.08 -7.00
C VAL A 107 -3.70 -0.77 -5.73
N SER A 108 -2.39 -1.07 -5.68
CA SER A 108 -1.82 -1.76 -4.53
C SER A 108 -1.89 -0.93 -3.26
N TRP A 109 -1.92 -1.59 -2.10
CA TRP A 109 -1.85 -0.93 -0.80
C TRP A 109 -0.59 -0.06 -0.64
N THR A 110 0.54 -0.47 -1.23
CA THR A 110 1.78 0.32 -1.19
C THR A 110 1.61 1.69 -1.86
N VAL A 111 0.92 1.76 -3.00
CA VAL A 111 0.62 3.03 -3.68
C VAL A 111 -0.31 3.88 -2.82
N HIS A 112 -1.36 3.28 -2.25
CA HIS A 112 -2.23 3.98 -1.29
C HIS A 112 -1.43 4.53 -0.10
N ARG A 113 -0.48 3.76 0.45
CA ARG A 113 0.37 4.24 1.56
C ARG A 113 1.24 5.42 1.14
N ILE A 114 1.84 5.37 -0.05
CA ILE A 114 2.67 6.48 -0.57
C ILE A 114 1.82 7.73 -0.77
N LEU A 115 0.72 7.61 -1.53
CA LEU A 115 -0.18 8.74 -1.82
C LEU A 115 -0.94 9.23 -0.59
N GLY A 116 -1.07 8.40 0.44
CA GLY A 116 -1.61 8.79 1.75
C GLY A 116 -0.87 9.97 2.39
N GLY A 117 0.39 10.19 1.99
CA GLY A 117 1.23 11.30 2.45
C GLY A 117 0.89 12.66 1.83
N ILE A 118 0.07 12.68 0.77
CA ILE A 118 -0.48 13.92 0.21
C ILE A 118 -1.47 14.49 1.23
N GLU A 119 -1.21 15.72 1.71
CA GLU A 119 -2.02 16.35 2.75
C GLU A 119 -3.37 16.83 2.24
N ASP A 120 -3.39 17.47 1.08
CA ASP A 120 -4.62 17.88 0.42
C ASP A 120 -5.47 16.66 0.05
N GLY A 121 -6.72 16.64 0.54
CA GLY A 121 -7.63 15.53 0.32
C GLY A 121 -8.05 15.37 -1.13
N GLN A 122 -8.30 16.46 -1.85
CA GLN A 122 -8.72 16.41 -3.25
C GLN A 122 -7.57 15.99 -4.15
N GLU A 123 -6.37 16.53 -3.93
CA GLU A 123 -5.15 16.12 -4.64
C GLU A 123 -4.87 14.63 -4.43
N ARG A 124 -4.98 14.16 -3.18
CA ARG A 124 -4.82 12.73 -2.85
C ARG A 124 -5.79 11.85 -3.63
N LEU A 125 -7.08 12.20 -3.63
CA LEU A 125 -8.12 11.45 -4.35
C LEU A 125 -7.96 11.51 -5.87
N ALA A 126 -7.43 12.61 -6.42
CA ALA A 126 -7.12 12.70 -7.85
C ALA A 126 -5.92 11.82 -8.23
N ALA A 127 -4.89 11.78 -7.37
CA ALA A 127 -3.65 11.06 -7.63
C ALA A 127 -3.85 9.54 -7.70
N ILE A 128 -4.74 8.94 -6.91
CA ILE A 128 -4.97 7.48 -6.95
C ILE A 128 -5.59 7.02 -8.28
N ARG A 129 -6.33 7.91 -8.94
CA ARG A 129 -6.99 7.66 -10.23
C ARG A 129 -6.11 8.00 -11.43
N THR A 130 -5.03 8.74 -11.20
CA THR A 130 -4.14 9.24 -12.25
C THR A 130 -2.77 8.57 -12.10
N PRO A 131 -2.57 7.37 -12.68
CA PRO A 131 -1.24 6.77 -12.70
C PRO A 131 -0.25 7.73 -13.40
N PRO A 132 0.99 7.87 -12.92
CA PRO A 132 2.01 8.65 -13.60
C PRO A 132 2.14 8.20 -15.05
N ALA A 133 2.32 9.14 -15.98
CA ALA A 133 2.52 8.84 -17.39
C ALA A 133 3.79 7.99 -17.57
N GLY A 134 3.64 6.66 -17.63
CA GLY A 134 4.79 5.77 -17.69
C GLY A 134 4.40 4.30 -17.57
N ARG A 135 3.98 3.73 -18.71
CA ARG A 135 3.45 2.37 -18.94
C ARG A 135 1.97 2.18 -18.62
N GLY A 136 1.20 1.94 -19.69
CA GLY A 136 -0.20 1.53 -19.62
C GLY A 136 -0.39 0.29 -18.76
N ARG A 137 -1.59 0.17 -18.17
CA ARG A 137 -1.97 -0.93 -17.28
C ARG A 137 -2.09 -2.26 -18.00
#